data_AF-A3Z255-F1
#
_entry.id   AF-A3Z255-F1
#
_cell.length_a   1.000
_cell.length_b   1.000
_cell.length_c   1.000
_cell.angle_alpha   90.00
_cell.angle_beta   90.00
_cell.angle_gamma   90.00
#
_symmetry.space_group_name_H-M   'P 1'
#
loop_
_entity.id
_entity.type
_entity.pdbx_description
1 polymer ?
#
loop_
_entity_poly.entity_id
_entity_poly.type
_entity_poly.pdbx_seq_one_letter_code
_entity_poly.pdbx_strand_id
1 'polypeptide(L)'
;MTVGELFLESISSGVITHTELSWLTDQQDNFSRVEEATALRLGRLLDQGSIQLGCRLDPAKLRHDMVREQWIEPLGRRRHH
;
A
#
# COMPACT_ATOMS: atom_id res chain seq x y z
N MET A 1 -12.48 2.18 6.89
CA MET A 1 -11.75 3.03 5.94
C MET A 1 -12.79 3.84 5.17
N THR A 2 -12.59 5.15 5.08
CA THR A 2 -13.39 6.07 4.24
C THR A 2 -12.61 6.42 2.98
N VAL A 3 -13.28 6.99 1.97
CA VAL A 3 -12.59 7.48 0.75
C VAL A 3 -11.57 8.57 1.10
N GLY A 4 -11.89 9.42 2.08
CA GLY A 4 -10.99 10.47 2.55
C GLY A 4 -9.71 9.91 3.20
N GLU A 5 -9.84 8.93 4.09
CA GLU A 5 -8.69 8.25 4.71
C GLU A 5 -7.81 7.59 3.66
N LEU A 6 -8.40 6.83 2.75
CA LEU A 6 -7.68 6.16 1.67
C LEU A 6 -6.93 7.15 0.79
N PHE A 7 -7.58 8.26 0.42
CA PHE A 7 -6.98 9.32 -0.39
C PHE A 7 -5.77 9.94 0.30
N LEU A 8 -5.88 10.27 1.59
CA LEU A 8 -4.77 10.84 2.37
C LEU A 8 -3.61 9.86 2.51
N GLU A 9 -3.89 8.60 2.82
CA GLU A 9 -2.87 7.54 2.90
C GLU A 9 -2.18 7.32 1.54
N SER A 10 -2.94 7.35 0.45
CA SER A 10 -2.39 7.16 -0.91
C SER A 10 -1.51 8.33 -1.34
N ILE A 11 -1.89 9.57 -1.00
CA ILE A 11 -1.04 10.76 -1.26
C ILE A 11 0.20 10.76 -0.37
N SER A 12 0.05 10.43 0.91
CA SER A 12 1.15 10.43 1.88
C SER A 12 2.21 9.38 1.53
N SER A 13 1.77 8.17 1.18
CA SER A 13 2.68 7.06 0.84
C SER A 13 3.11 7.02 -0.63
N GLY A 14 2.40 7.73 -1.53
CA GLY A 14 2.58 7.63 -2.97
C GLY A 14 2.13 6.29 -3.56
N VAL A 15 1.50 5.43 -2.76
CA VAL A 15 1.07 4.08 -3.15
C VAL A 15 -0.39 3.88 -2.76
N ILE A 16 -1.17 3.30 -3.66
CA ILE A 16 -2.46 2.67 -3.34
C ILE A 16 -2.32 1.16 -3.47
N THR A 17 -2.93 0.41 -2.57
CA THR A 17 -2.89 -1.06 -2.62
C THR A 17 -4.02 -1.64 -3.48
N HIS A 18 -3.84 -2.87 -3.95
CA HIS A 18 -4.89 -3.57 -4.69
C HIS A 18 -6.19 -3.73 -3.87
N THR A 19 -6.07 -4.02 -2.58
CA THR A 19 -7.23 -4.16 -1.68
C THR A 19 -7.98 -2.84 -1.52
N GLU A 20 -7.25 -1.74 -1.41
CA GLU A 20 -7.85 -0.38 -1.35
C GLU A 20 -8.54 0.01 -2.65
N LEU A 21 -7.91 -0.27 -3.79
CA LEU A 21 -8.49 0.02 -5.09
C LEU A 21 -9.75 -0.83 -5.33
N SER A 22 -9.72 -2.12 -4.96
CA SER A 22 -10.91 -2.99 -5.01
C SER A 22 -12.01 -2.47 -4.09
N TRP A 23 -11.67 -2.03 -2.88
CA TRP A 23 -12.65 -1.46 -1.96
C TRP A 23 -13.31 -0.19 -2.54
N LEU A 24 -12.55 0.67 -3.24
CA LEU A 24 -13.12 1.83 -3.92
C LEU A 24 -14.12 1.45 -5.01
N THR A 25 -13.79 0.44 -5.83
CA THR A 25 -14.71 0.00 -6.91
C THR A 25 -15.96 -0.67 -6.35
N ASP A 26 -15.84 -1.41 -5.24
CA ASP A 26 -16.96 -2.08 -4.60
C ASP A 26 -17.91 -1.11 -3.88
N GLN A 27 -17.42 0.05 -3.46
CA GLN A 27 -18.21 1.07 -2.74
C GLN A 27 -18.70 2.23 -3.61
N GLN A 28 -18.39 2.24 -4.91
CA GLN A 28 -18.66 3.38 -5.80
C GLN A 28 -20.13 3.84 -5.79
N ASP A 29 -21.08 2.90 -5.67
CA ASP A 29 -22.52 3.19 -5.68
C ASP A 29 -23.01 3.88 -4.39
N ASN A 30 -22.20 3.86 -3.33
CA ASN A 30 -22.53 4.41 -2.02
C ASN A 30 -21.84 5.76 -1.75
N PHE A 31 -21.07 6.28 -2.69
CA PHE A 31 -20.32 7.51 -2.48
C PHE A 31 -21.23 8.73 -2.48
N SER A 32 -20.98 9.64 -1.53
CA SER A 32 -21.41 11.01 -1.66
C SER A 32 -20.72 11.69 -2.85
N ARG A 33 -21.28 12.79 -3.34
CA ARG A 33 -20.68 13.58 -4.43
C ARG A 33 -19.23 14.00 -4.15
N VAL A 34 -18.89 14.26 -2.89
CA VAL A 34 -17.53 14.65 -2.49
C VAL A 34 -16.58 13.45 -2.55
N GLU A 35 -17.04 12.28 -2.11
CA GLU A 35 -16.27 11.03 -2.18
C GLU A 35 -16.05 10.60 -3.63
N GLU A 36 -17.08 10.70 -4.48
CA GLU A 36 -16.96 10.42 -5.92
C GLU A 36 -15.92 11.35 -6.58
N ALA A 37 -15.98 12.65 -6.32
CA ALA A 37 -14.99 13.60 -6.83
C ALA A 37 -13.56 13.28 -6.32
N THR A 38 -13.45 12.77 -5.10
CA THR A 38 -12.17 12.37 -4.49
C THR A 38 -11.63 11.10 -5.14
N ALA A 39 -12.47 10.09 -5.37
CA ALA A 39 -12.13 8.85 -6.07
C ALA A 39 -11.72 9.14 -7.53
N LEU A 40 -12.42 10.03 -8.23
CA LEU A 40 -12.05 10.47 -9.58
C LEU A 40 -10.69 11.19 -9.60
N ARG A 41 -10.42 12.04 -8.61
CA ARG A 41 -9.11 12.69 -8.47
C ARG A 41 -8.01 11.67 -8.24
N LEU A 42 -8.26 10.67 -7.39
CA LEU A 42 -7.32 9.59 -7.12
C LEU A 42 -7.02 8.78 -8.39
N GLY A 43 -8.03 8.47 -9.20
CA GLY A 43 -7.87 7.84 -10.52
C GLY A 43 -6.95 8.64 -11.45
N ARG A 44 -7.13 9.96 -11.53
CA ARG A 44 -6.23 10.82 -12.34
C ARG A 44 -4.79 10.82 -11.84
N LEU A 45 -4.57 10.76 -10.54
CA LEU A 45 -3.22 10.67 -9.96
C LEU A 45 -2.55 9.33 -10.28
N LEU A 46 -3.34 8.25 -10.34
CA LEU A 46 -2.87 6.93 -10.80
C LEU A 46 -2.49 6.98 -12.28
N ASP A 47 -3.36 7.51 -13.14
CA ASP A 47 -3.11 7.62 -14.57
C ASP A 47 -1.86 8.46 -14.90
N GLN A 48 -1.58 9.48 -14.07
CA GLN A 48 -0.39 10.33 -14.19
C GLN A 48 0.88 9.69 -13.62
N GLY A 49 0.78 8.56 -12.92
CA GLY A 49 1.91 7.93 -12.22
C GLY A 49 2.37 8.68 -10.96
N SER A 50 1.58 9.65 -10.49
CA SER A 50 1.87 10.36 -9.22
C SER A 50 1.59 9.49 -8.00
N ILE A 51 0.65 8.56 -8.12
CA ILE A 51 0.41 7.48 -7.16
C ILE A 51 0.59 6.17 -7.92
N GLN A 52 1.23 5.18 -7.29
CA GLN A 52 1.49 3.88 -7.89
C GLN A 52 0.62 2.80 -7.27
N LEU A 53 0.21 1.81 -8.07
CA LEU A 53 -0.38 0.59 -7.54
C LEU A 53 0.74 -0.27 -6.93
N GLY A 54 0.58 -0.72 -5.69
CA GLY A 54 1.61 -1.49 -5.02
C GLY A 54 1.19 -2.15 -3.72
N CYS A 55 2.16 -2.39 -2.84
CA CYS A 55 1.95 -2.92 -1.50
C CYS A 55 2.62 -2.02 -0.45
N ARG A 56 2.03 -1.95 0.74
CA ARG A 56 2.65 -1.31 1.91
C ARG A 56 3.17 -2.41 2.82
N LEU A 57 4.48 -2.42 3.03
CA LEU A 57 5.14 -3.41 3.87
C LEU A 57 5.12 -2.96 5.32
N ASP A 58 4.75 -3.88 6.23
CA ASP A 58 4.82 -3.62 7.66
C ASP A 58 6.29 -3.43 8.08
N PRO A 59 6.66 -2.28 8.67
CA PRO A 59 8.01 -2.03 9.15
C PRO A 59 8.51 -3.07 10.17
N ALA A 60 7.61 -3.65 10.96
CA ALA A 60 7.97 -4.71 11.90
C ALA A 60 8.40 -5.99 11.17
N LYS A 61 7.69 -6.35 10.10
CA LYS A 61 8.03 -7.50 9.26
C LYS A 61 9.36 -7.28 8.55
N LEU A 62 9.58 -6.08 7.99
CA LEU A 62 10.85 -5.71 7.37
C LEU A 62 12.04 -5.83 8.35
N ARG A 63 11.88 -5.38 9.59
CA ARG A 63 12.92 -5.53 10.63
C ARG A 63 13.21 -6.99 10.95
N HIS A 64 12.17 -7.81 11.09
CA HIS A 64 12.33 -9.23 11.36
C HIS A 64 13.08 -9.96 10.23
N ASP A 65 12.68 -9.71 8.98
CA ASP A 65 13.31 -10.33 7.81
C ASP A 65 14.77 -9.89 7.67
N MET A 66 15.08 -8.62 7.92
CA MET A 66 16.45 -8.12 7.97
C MET A 66 17.30 -8.84 9.04
N VAL A 67 16.77 -9.03 10.26
CA VAL A 67 17.48 -9.79 11.31
C VAL A 67 17.69 -11.25 10.87
N ARG A 68 16.69 -11.87 10.25
CA ARG A 68 16.80 -13.26 9.78
C ARG A 68 17.90 -13.43 8.74
N GLU A 69 17.91 -12.59 7.72
CA GLU A 69 18.87 -12.67 6.60
C GLU A 69 20.29 -12.27 7.02
N GLN A 70 20.45 -11.24 7.85
CA GLN A 70 21.77 -10.72 8.21
C GLN A 70 22.40 -11.43 9.40
N TRP A 71 21.61 -11.99 10.31
CA TRP A 71 22.12 -12.55 11.58
C TRP A 71 21.88 -14.04 11.72
N ILE A 72 20.70 -14.55 11.35
CA ILE A 72 20.31 -15.94 11.63
C ILE A 72 20.79 -16.88 10.51
N GLU A 73 20.51 -16.57 9.25
CA GLU A 73 20.90 -17.41 8.10
C GLU A 73 22.43 -17.59 7.94
N PRO A 74 23.28 -16.57 8.15
CA PRO A 74 24.74 -16.72 8.04
C PRO A 74 25.36 -17.64 9.10
N LEU A 75 24.67 -17.84 10.23
CA LEU A 75 25.10 -18.77 11.28
C LEU A 75 24.79 -20.22 10.93
N GLY A 76 23.73 -20.48 10.17
CA GLY A 76 23.41 -21.81 9.64
C GLY A 76 24.35 -22.24 8.52
N ARG A 77 24.71 -21.32 7.61
CA ARG A 77 25.63 -21.59 6.48
C ARG A 77 27.03 -21.98 6.94
N ARG A 78 27.52 -21.44 8.06
CA ARG A 78 28.84 -21.74 8.64
C ARG A 78 28.93 -23.10 9.35
N ARG A 79 27.82 -23.82 9.54
CA ARG A 79 27.82 -25.15 10.16
C ARG A 79 27.93 -26.31 9.16
N HIS A 80 27.79 -26.03 7.87
CA HIS A 80 27.81 -27.04 6.79
C HIS A 80 29.08 -26.98 5.93
N HIS A 81 30.17 -26.41 6.46
CA HIS A 81 31.45 -26.34 5.76
C HIS A 81 32.57 -26.97 6.58
#